data_AF-A0AA51EHM2-F1
#
_entry.id   AF-A0AA51EHM2-F1
#
_cell.length_a   1.000
_cell.length_b   1.000
_cell.length_c   1.000
_cell.angle_alpha   90.00
_cell.angle_beta   90.00
_cell.angle_gamma   90.00
#
_symmetry.space_group_name_H-M   'P 1'
#
loop_
_entity.id
_entity.type
_entity.pdbx_description
1 polymer ?
#
loop_
_entity_poly.entity_id
_entity_poly.type
_entity_poly.pdbx_seq_one_letter_code
_entity_poly.pdbx_strand_id
1 'polypeptide(L)' 'TGQEKRSFPPPEEYVTWPIFRWSKDDKFFARLSTDMLSVYETPSFGLLDKKSIKIPG' A
#
# COMPACT_ATOMS: atom_id res chain seq x y z
N THR A 1 -2.46 -17.71 -13.76
CA THR A 1 -3.86 -17.79 -13.30
C THR A 1 -4.13 -16.57 -12.46
N GLY A 2 -5.02 -15.67 -12.89
CA GLY A 2 -5.25 -14.36 -12.25
C GLY A 2 -6.04 -14.46 -10.94
N GLN A 3 -5.53 -15.23 -9.97
CA GLN A 3 -6.16 -15.37 -8.66
C GLN A 3 -5.93 -14.11 -7.82
N GLU A 4 -7.02 -13.58 -7.25
CA GLU A 4 -6.94 -12.47 -6.31
C GLU A 4 -6.09 -12.87 -5.10
N LYS A 5 -5.15 -12.01 -4.73
CA LYS A 5 -4.28 -12.21 -3.56
C LYS A 5 -4.79 -11.47 -2.33
N ARG A 6 -5.17 -10.21 -2.51
CA ARG A 6 -5.61 -9.34 -1.42
C ARG A 6 -6.45 -8.19 -1.96
N SER A 7 -7.60 -7.97 -1.32
CA SER A 7 -8.44 -6.79 -1.52
C SER A 7 -8.03 -5.66 -0.57
N PHE A 8 -8.11 -4.42 -1.04
CA PHE A 8 -7.88 -3.21 -0.24
C PHE A 8 -9.12 -2.32 -0.30
N PRO A 9 -9.71 -1.93 0.85
CA PRO A 9 -10.84 -1.03 0.83
C PRO A 9 -10.40 0.36 0.32
N PRO A 10 -11.32 1.12 -0.30
CA PRO A 10 -11.07 2.51 -0.64
C PRO A 10 -10.71 3.30 0.63
N PRO A 11 -9.85 4.32 0.52
CA PRO A 11 -9.59 5.20 1.65
C PRO A 11 -10.87 5.91 2.09
N GLU A 12 -11.03 6.10 3.40
CA GLU A 12 -12.22 6.72 4.01
C GLU A 12 -12.33 8.22 3.66
N GLU A 13 -11.20 8.87 3.37
CA GLU A 13 -11.11 10.26 2.96
C GLU A 13 -10.46 10.41 1.58
N TYR A 14 -10.57 11.62 1.02
CA TYR A 14 -9.97 11.98 -0.27
C TYR A 14 -8.44 11.97 -0.20
N VAL A 15 -7.86 10.79 -0.41
CA VAL A 15 -6.41 10.64 -0.59
C VAL A 15 -6.05 11.03 -2.03
N THR A 16 -5.00 11.84 -2.19
CA THR A 16 -4.51 12.24 -3.50
C THR A 16 -4.11 11.01 -4.33
N TRP A 17 -4.69 10.87 -5.51
CA TRP A 17 -4.32 9.81 -6.44
C TRP A 17 -2.91 10.07 -7.02
N PRO A 18 -2.06 9.05 -7.22
CA PRO A 18 -2.31 7.61 -7.06
C PRO A 18 -2.16 7.09 -5.62
N ILE A 19 -3.15 6.28 -5.20
CA ILE A 19 -3.19 5.63 -3.87
C ILE A 19 -2.12 4.55 -3.75
N PHE A 20 -1.86 3.82 -4.84
CA PHE A 20 -0.83 2.79 -4.89
C PHE A 20 0.37 3.25 -5.72
N ARG A 21 1.56 3.02 -5.19
CA ARG A 21 2.81 3.18 -5.93
C ARG A 21 3.64 1.92 -5.83
N TRP A 22 4.17 1.47 -6.96
CA TRP A 22 4.99 0.28 -7.06
C TRP A 22 6.47 0.63 -7.03
N SER A 23 7.25 -0.22 -6.37
CA SER A 23 8.70 -0.22 -6.52
C SER A 23 9.07 -0.59 -7.96
N LYS A 24 10.21 -0.09 -8.43
CA LYS A 24 10.68 -0.35 -9.80
C LYS A 24 10.92 -1.84 -10.08
N ASP A 25 11.25 -2.61 -9.05
CA ASP A 25 11.57 -4.03 -9.11
C ASP A 25 10.40 -4.93 -8.67
N ASP A 26 9.20 -4.37 -8.53
CA ASP A 26 7.94 -5.03 -8.14
C ASP A 26 7.97 -5.79 -6.80
N LYS A 27 9.06 -5.70 -6.02
CA LYS A 27 9.20 -6.37 -4.72
C LYS A 27 8.33 -5.77 -3.63
N PHE A 28 7.99 -4.50 -3.79
CA PHE A 28 7.18 -3.75 -2.86
C PHE A 28 6.17 -2.86 -3.57
N PHE A 29 5.09 -2.54 -2.88
CA PHE A 29 4.22 -1.42 -3.23
C PHE A 29 3.79 -0.69 -1.97
N ALA A 30 3.59 0.62 -2.08
CA ALA A 30 3.10 1.46 -1.01
C ALA A 30 1.64 1.81 -1.26
N ARG A 31 0.85 1.84 -0.18
CA ARG A 31 -0.51 2.37 -0.13
C ARG A 31 -0.52 3.65 0.68
N LEU A 32 -0.99 4.72 0.06
CA LEU A 32 -1.22 6.00 0.72
C LEU A 32 -2.59 5.96 1.43
N SER A 33 -2.61 6.41 2.68
CA SER A 33 -3.80 6.73 3.48
C SER A 33 -3.68 8.20 3.91
N THR A 34 -4.70 8.76 4.56
CA THR A 34 -4.76 10.19 4.92
C THR A 34 -3.48 10.70 5.58
N ASP A 35 -3.07 10.08 6.70
CA ASP A 35 -1.87 10.49 7.47
C ASP A 35 -0.82 9.37 7.57
N MET A 36 -0.91 8.37 6.68
CA MET A 36 -0.16 7.14 6.84
C MET A 36 0.23 6.50 5.52
N LEU A 37 1.47 6.02 5.45
CA LEU A 37 2.02 5.25 4.35
C LEU A 37 2.24 3.81 4.81
N SER A 38 1.59 2.85 4.15
CA SER A 38 1.77 1.42 4.40
C SER A 38 2.55 0.79 3.26
N VAL A 39 3.69 0.17 3.53
CA VAL A 39 4.51 -0.52 2.51
C VAL A 39 4.27 -2.02 2.62
N TYR A 40 3.99 -2.67 1.49
CA TYR A 40 3.73 -4.10 1.42
C TYR A 40 4.79 -4.81 0.58
N GLU A 41 5.19 -5.99 1.02
CA GLU A 41 6.06 -6.90 0.27
C GLU A 41 5.27 -7.77 -0.71
N THR A 42 5.87 -8.12 -1.84
CA THR A 42 5.33 -9.10 -2.79
C THR A 42 6.19 -10.36 -2.77
N PRO A 43 5.62 -11.55 -3.04
CA PRO A 43 4.27 -11.84 -3.53
C PRO A 43 3.23 -12.04 -2.42
N SER A 44 3.64 -11.95 -1.14
CA SER A 44 2.78 -12.27 0.01
C SER A 44 1.77 -11.17 0.36
N PHE A 45 1.98 -9.95 -0.12
CA PHE A 45 1.20 -8.75 0.24
C PHE A 45 1.23 -8.50 1.77
N GLY A 46 2.30 -8.89 2.45
CA GLY A 46 2.53 -8.65 3.88
C GLY A 46 2.92 -7.21 4.14
N LEU A 47 2.56 -6.64 5.29
CA LEU A 47 3.01 -5.28 5.66
C LEU A 47 4.49 -5.36 6.06
N LEU A 48 5.33 -4.58 5.39
CA LEU A 48 6.76 -4.48 5.67
C LEU A 48 6.96 -4.07 7.13
N ASP A 49 7.75 -4.84 7.87
CA ASP A 49 8.02 -4.67 9.30
C ASP A 49 6.76 -4.61 10.19
N LYS A 50 5.59 -5.01 9.67
CA LYS A 50 4.28 -4.87 10.34
C LYS A 50 4.00 -3.45 10.82
N LYS A 51 4.63 -2.44 10.21
CA LYS A 51 4.52 -1.04 10.61
C LYS A 51 4.05 -0.22 9.44
N SER A 52 3.24 0.78 9.77
CA SER A 52 2.88 1.83 8.83
C SER A 52 3.55 3.12 9.29
N ILE A 53 3.99 3.91 8.34
CA ILE A 53 4.77 5.12 8.56
C ILE A 53 3.77 6.27 8.64
N LYS A 54 3.74 7.00 9.75
CA LYS A 54 2.97 8.25 9.80
C LYS A 54 3.63 9.27 8.91
N ILE A 55 2.87 9.86 8.00
CA ILE A 55 3.33 10.97 7.15
C ILE A 55 2.57 12.22 7.57
N PRO A 56 3.22 13.38 7.69
CA PRO A 56 2.50 14.64 7.83
C PRO A 56 1.71 14.87 6.52
N GLY A 57 0.39 15.03 6.67
CA GLY A 57 -0.51 15.52 5.63
C GLY A 57 -0.47 17.02 5.50
#